data_AF-D5V017-F1
#
_entry.id   AF-D5V017-F1
#
_cell.length_a   1.000
_cell.length_b   1.000
_cell.length_c   1.000
_cell.angle_alpha   90.00
_cell.angle_beta   90.00
_cell.angle_gamma   90.00
#
_symmetry.space_group_name_H-M   'P 1'
#
loop_
_entity.id
_entity.type
_entity.pdbx_description
1 polymer ?
#
loop_
_entity_poly.entity_id
_entity_poly.type
_entity_poly.pdbx_seq_one_letter_code
_entity_poly.pdbx_strand_id
1 'polypeptide(L)'
;MSIEQFIEAIKEEKFVEAHELLEEEWRYYKRIEEKNKAKAVQGLINGATALALYRKKRPDAYKRVWDVFKKYNYLLKELDSNEKYYEASNLLELKNKSVVN
;
A
#
# COMPACT_ATOMS: atom_id res chain seq x y z
N MET A 1 5.68 -13.73 -6.63
CA MET A 1 4.37 -13.21 -6.17
C MET A 1 4.54 -11.72 -5.91
N SER A 2 3.74 -10.85 -6.53
CA SER A 2 3.87 -9.39 -6.43
C SER A 2 3.86 -8.87 -4.98
N ILE A 3 3.04 -9.49 -4.11
CA ILE A 3 2.92 -9.08 -2.70
C ILE A 3 4.18 -9.35 -1.85
N GLU A 4 4.93 -10.41 -2.14
CA GLU A 4 6.18 -10.69 -1.41
C GLU A 4 7.28 -9.71 -1.79
N GLN A 5 7.39 -9.40 -3.08
CA GLN A 5 8.30 -8.37 -3.59
C GLN A 5 7.91 -7.00 -3.04
N PHE A 6 6.61 -6.72 -2.94
CA PHE A 6 6.09 -5.50 -2.33
C PHE A 6 6.52 -5.36 -0.86
N ILE A 7 6.37 -6.43 -0.07
CA ILE A 7 6.80 -6.47 1.33
C ILE A 7 8.31 -6.22 1.42
N GLU A 8 9.12 -6.87 0.58
CA GLU A 8 10.56 -6.69 0.60
C GLU A 8 10.97 -5.26 0.21
N ALA A 9 10.35 -4.69 -0.81
CA ALA A 9 10.57 -3.30 -1.20
C ALA A 9 10.21 -2.31 -0.07
N ILE A 10 9.15 -2.58 0.73
CA ILE A 10 8.84 -1.76 1.92
C ILE A 10 9.94 -1.90 2.98
N LYS A 11 10.47 -3.10 3.24
CA LYS A 11 11.54 -3.32 4.23
C LYS A 11 12.80 -2.53 3.85
N GLU A 12 13.19 -2.61 2.58
CA GLU A 12 14.30 -1.87 1.97
C GLU A 12 13.98 -0.38 1.71
N GLU A 13 12.75 0.04 2.03
CA GLU A 13 12.26 1.41 1.92
C GLU A 13 12.28 1.98 0.49
N LYS A 14 12.23 1.09 -0.50
CA LYS A 14 12.07 1.37 -1.92
C LYS A 14 10.60 1.66 -2.24
N PHE A 15 10.05 2.70 -1.60
CA PHE A 15 8.61 2.99 -1.63
C PHE A 15 8.06 3.38 -3.02
N VAL A 16 8.91 3.89 -3.91
CA VAL A 16 8.51 4.16 -5.30
C VAL A 16 8.34 2.83 -6.04
N GLU A 17 9.33 1.95 -6.01
CA GLU A 17 9.23 0.62 -6.62
C GLU A 17 8.07 -0.20 -6.04
N ALA A 18 7.86 -0.13 -4.73
CA ALA A 18 6.74 -0.81 -4.08
C ALA A 18 5.38 -0.44 -4.71
N HIS A 19 5.11 0.83 -5.04
CA HIS A 19 3.81 1.18 -5.62
C HIS A 19 3.59 0.56 -7.00
N GLU A 20 4.66 0.32 -7.77
CA GLU A 20 4.61 -0.27 -9.11
C GLU A 20 4.31 -1.78 -9.04
N LEU A 21 4.87 -2.46 -8.05
CA LEU A 21 4.76 -3.92 -7.88
C LEU A 21 3.32 -4.43 -7.72
N LEU A 22 2.41 -3.61 -7.18
CA LEU A 22 1.00 -3.98 -7.03
C LEU A 22 0.09 -3.34 -8.09
N GLU A 23 0.63 -2.56 -9.03
CA GLU A 23 -0.20 -1.81 -9.97
C GLU A 23 -0.91 -2.72 -10.98
N GLU A 24 -0.26 -3.80 -11.43
CA GLU A 24 -0.87 -4.77 -12.33
C GLU A 24 -2.05 -5.49 -11.67
N GLU A 25 -1.90 -5.90 -10.41
CA GLU A 25 -2.96 -6.55 -9.63
C GLU A 25 -4.15 -5.59 -9.42
N TRP A 26 -3.87 -4.33 -9.08
CA TRP A 26 -4.91 -3.31 -8.98
C TRP A 26 -5.67 -3.11 -10.30
N ARG A 27 -4.94 -3.02 -11.43
CA ARG A 27 -5.55 -2.92 -12.77
C ARG A 27 -6.34 -4.16 -13.14
N TYR A 28 -5.90 -5.34 -12.74
CA TYR A 28 -6.62 -6.59 -12.92
C TYR A 28 -7.98 -6.55 -12.20
N TYR A 29 -8.00 -6.27 -10.89
CA TYR A 29 -9.26 -6.19 -10.13
C TYR A 29 -10.21 -5.12 -10.66
N LYS A 30 -9.68 -3.98 -11.13
CA LYS A 30 -10.51 -2.97 -11.81
C LYS A 30 -11.18 -3.50 -13.07
N ARG A 31 -10.46 -4.28 -13.88
CA ARG A 31 -10.93 -4.80 -15.17
C ARG A 31 -12.03 -5.84 -15.02
N ILE A 32 -11.91 -6.68 -13.99
CA ILE A 32 -12.93 -7.70 -13.67
C ILE A 32 -14.02 -7.18 -12.71
N GLU A 33 -14.07 -5.87 -12.49
CA GLU A 33 -15.06 -5.18 -11.66
C GLU A 33 -15.13 -5.61 -10.17
N GLU A 34 -14.05 -6.21 -9.66
CA GLU A 34 -13.85 -6.52 -8.24
C GLU A 34 -13.49 -5.26 -7.44
N LYS A 35 -14.46 -4.36 -7.29
CA LYS A 35 -14.26 -3.00 -6.75
C LYS A 35 -13.65 -2.98 -5.34
N ASN A 36 -14.01 -3.93 -4.49
CA ASN A 36 -13.49 -4.00 -3.13
C ASN A 36 -12.04 -4.47 -3.11
N LYS A 37 -11.71 -5.53 -3.86
CA LYS A 37 -10.32 -6.00 -4.01
C LYS A 37 -9.43 -4.92 -4.63
N ALA A 38 -9.93 -4.23 -5.66
CA ALA A 38 -9.21 -3.09 -6.26
C ALA A 38 -8.92 -1.98 -5.23
N LYS A 39 -9.90 -1.60 -4.41
CA LYS A 39 -9.69 -0.59 -3.35
C LYS A 39 -8.73 -1.07 -2.26
N ALA A 40 -8.78 -2.35 -1.90
CA ALA A 40 -7.85 -2.94 -0.93
C ALA A 40 -6.39 -2.82 -1.41
N VAL A 41 -6.11 -3.25 -2.64
CA VAL A 41 -4.78 -3.11 -3.26
C VAL A 41 -4.38 -1.64 -3.43
N GLN A 42 -5.32 -0.77 -3.83
CA GLN A 42 -5.09 0.67 -3.91
C GLN A 42 -4.68 1.26 -2.54
N GLY A 43 -5.24 0.76 -1.44
CA GLY A 43 -4.85 1.13 -0.09
C GLY A 43 -3.36 0.92 0.12
N LEU A 44 -2.85 -0.29 -0.14
CA LEU A 44 -1.44 -0.64 0.03
C LEU A 44 -0.51 0.20 -0.87
N ILE A 45 -0.87 0.36 -2.15
CA ILE A 45 -0.17 1.24 -3.10
C ILE A 45 -0.06 2.67 -2.55
N ASN A 46 -1.16 3.19 -1.98
CA ASN A 46 -1.18 4.51 -1.38
C ASN A 46 -0.33 4.57 -0.10
N GLY A 47 -0.28 3.52 0.72
CA GLY A 47 0.60 3.47 1.88
C GLY A 47 2.07 3.64 1.49
N ALA A 48 2.54 2.90 0.47
CA ALA A 48 3.88 3.08 -0.08
C ALA A 48 4.09 4.49 -0.68
N THR A 49 3.13 4.97 -1.48
CA THR A 49 3.18 6.30 -2.12
C THR A 49 3.28 7.43 -1.08
N ALA A 50 2.53 7.32 0.03
CA ALA A 50 2.56 8.27 1.12
C ALA A 50 3.96 8.34 1.75
N LEU A 51 4.57 7.20 2.08
CA LEU A 51 5.93 7.18 2.64
C LEU A 51 6.97 7.77 1.68
N ALA A 52 6.83 7.52 0.37
CA ALA A 52 7.66 8.17 -0.65
C ALA A 52 7.48 9.70 -0.68
N LEU A 53 6.25 10.19 -0.55
CA LEU A 53 5.93 11.63 -0.50
C LEU A 53 6.51 12.29 0.76
N TYR A 54 6.43 11.61 1.91
CA TYR A 54 7.02 12.08 3.15
C TYR A 54 8.53 12.29 3.01
N ARG A 55 9.25 11.30 2.44
CA ARG A 55 10.69 11.42 2.13
C ARG A 55 11.03 12.57 1.21
N LYS A 56 10.14 12.88 0.26
CA LYS A 56 10.26 14.02 -0.65
C LYS A 56 9.87 15.35 0.00
N LYS A 57 9.69 15.40 1.32
CA LYS A 57 9.29 16.59 2.10
C LYS A 57 7.96 17.21 1.62
N ARG A 58 6.99 16.36 1.29
CA ARG A 58 5.64 16.77 0.82
C ARG A 58 4.54 16.38 1.83
N PRO A 59 4.49 17.00 3.03
CA PRO A 59 3.65 16.55 4.14
C PRO A 59 2.14 16.58 3.84
N ASP A 60 1.64 17.60 3.14
CA ASP A 60 0.20 17.70 2.81
C ASP A 60 -0.25 16.64 1.81
N ALA A 61 0.62 16.29 0.86
CA ALA A 61 0.36 15.21 -0.08
C ALA A 61 0.44 13.85 0.63
N TYR A 62 1.46 13.65 1.47
CA TYR A 62 1.59 12.47 2.33
C TYR A 62 0.31 12.23 3.13
N LYS A 63 -0.16 13.24 3.88
CA LYS A 63 -1.34 13.10 4.76
C LYS A 63 -2.57 12.64 3.98
N ARG A 64 -2.88 13.32 2.87
CA ARG A 64 -4.04 12.97 2.02
C ARG A 64 -3.96 11.53 1.49
N VAL A 65 -2.78 11.09 1.06
CA VAL A 65 -2.61 9.74 0.50
C VAL A 65 -2.63 8.68 1.62
N TRP A 66 -2.03 8.97 2.77
CA TRP A 66 -2.05 8.10 3.94
C TRP A 66 -3.47 7.87 4.47
N ASP A 67 -4.30 8.91 4.49
CA ASP A 67 -5.72 8.80 4.87
C ASP A 67 -6.49 7.82 3.96
N VAL A 68 -6.16 7.78 2.65
CA VAL A 68 -6.77 6.81 1.73
C VAL A 68 -6.28 5.39 2.01
N PHE A 69 -5.00 5.19 2.33
CA PHE A 69 -4.49 3.89 2.79
C PHE A 69 -5.30 3.40 4.00
N LYS A 70 -5.38 4.22 5.06
CA LYS A 70 -6.14 3.90 6.27
C LYS A 70 -7.60 3.59 5.98
N LYS A 71 -8.24 4.38 5.12
CA LYS A 71 -9.64 4.22 4.72
C LYS A 71 -9.92 2.83 4.15
N TYR A 72 -8.99 2.21 3.42
CA TYR A 72 -9.24 0.95 2.73
C TYR A 72 -8.72 -0.30 3.44
N ASN A 73 -8.01 -0.19 4.57
CA ASN A 73 -7.48 -1.35 5.29
C ASN A 73 -8.55 -2.39 5.69
N TYR A 74 -9.79 -1.96 5.96
CA TYR A 74 -10.87 -2.90 6.30
C TYR A 74 -11.26 -3.82 5.13
N LEU A 75 -10.85 -3.49 3.90
CA LEU A 75 -11.12 -4.29 2.70
C LEU A 75 -10.05 -5.36 2.43
N LEU A 76 -8.95 -5.40 3.19
CA LEU A 76 -7.92 -6.44 3.02
C LEU A 76 -8.46 -7.86 3.24
N LYS A 77 -9.52 -8.01 4.06
CA LYS A 77 -10.24 -9.28 4.26
C LYS A 77 -10.87 -9.84 2.98
N GLU A 78 -11.11 -8.99 1.99
CA GLU A 78 -11.74 -9.36 0.72
C GLU A 78 -10.72 -9.94 -0.27
N LEU A 79 -9.41 -9.81 -0.01
CA LEU A 79 -8.37 -10.37 -0.87
C LEU A 79 -8.18 -11.86 -0.57
N ASP A 80 -7.93 -12.64 -1.62
CA ASP A 80 -7.57 -14.04 -1.49
C ASP A 80 -6.16 -14.13 -0.86
N SER A 81 -5.93 -15.11 0.02
CA SER A 81 -4.64 -15.23 0.74
C SER A 81 -4.26 -13.95 1.53
N ASN A 82 -5.23 -13.41 2.28
CA ASN A 82 -5.16 -12.11 2.95
C ASN A 82 -4.00 -11.91 3.94
N GLU A 83 -3.37 -12.98 4.45
CA GLU A 83 -2.31 -12.91 5.47
C GLU A 83 -1.13 -12.03 5.03
N LYS A 84 -0.67 -12.18 3.78
CA LYS A 84 0.43 -11.37 3.24
C LYS A 84 0.06 -9.90 3.04
N TYR A 85 -1.19 -9.63 2.68
CA TYR A 85 -1.67 -8.26 2.53
C TYR A 85 -1.81 -7.57 3.90
N TYR A 86 -2.22 -8.30 4.93
CA TYR A 86 -2.18 -7.81 6.31
C TYR A 86 -0.74 -7.58 6.79
N GLU A 87 0.20 -8.49 6.49
CA GLU A 87 1.63 -8.32 6.76
C GLU A 87 2.15 -7.01 6.14
N ALA A 88 1.87 -6.79 4.86
CA ALA A 88 2.25 -5.58 4.15
C ALA A 88 1.66 -4.31 4.77
N SER A 89 0.37 -4.32 5.11
CA SER A 89 -0.29 -3.20 5.79
C SER A 89 0.34 -2.89 7.15
N ASN A 90 0.63 -3.92 7.95
CA ASN A 90 1.26 -3.74 9.25
C ASN A 90 2.68 -3.19 9.11
N LEU A 91 3.44 -3.65 8.12
CA LEU A 91 4.78 -3.16 7.85
C LEU A 91 4.78 -1.68 7.42
N LEU A 92 3.82 -1.26 6.59
CA LEU A 92 3.65 0.15 6.22
C LEU A 92 3.40 1.03 7.45
N GLU A 93 2.53 0.61 8.37
CA GLU A 93 2.26 1.32 9.62
C GLU A 93 3.50 1.43 10.52
N LEU A 94 4.27 0.34 10.62
CA LEU A 94 5.52 0.33 11.37
C LEU A 94 6.54 1.31 10.77
N LYS A 95 6.74 1.26 9.45
CA LYS A 95 7.64 2.19 8.74
C LYS A 95 7.16 3.63 8.88
N ASN A 96 5.86 3.88 8.85
CA ASN A 96 5.31 5.21 9.06
C ASN A 96 5.63 5.77 10.45
N LYS A 97 5.43 4.96 11.49
CA LYS A 97 5.79 5.33 12.87
C LYS A 97 7.29 5.58 13.01
N SER A 98 8.16 4.85 12.31
CA SER A 98 9.61 5.06 12.41
C SER A 98 10.11 6.31 11.68
N VAL A 99 9.37 6.83 10.68
CA VAL A 99 9.81 8.00 9.89
C VAL A 99 9.09 9.30 10.24
N VAL A 100 7.87 9.23 10.78
CA VAL A 100 7.04 10.41 11.11
C VAL A 100 7.14 10.81 12.59
N ASN A 101 7.84 10.02 13.41
CA ASN A 101 8.15 10.36 14.81
C ASN A 101 9.40 11.21 14.94
#